data_AF-A0A2W4VUH4-F1
#
_entry.id   AF-A0A2W4VUH4-F1
#
_cell.length_a   1.000
_cell.length_b   1.000
_cell.length_c   1.000
_cell.angle_alpha   90.00
_cell.angle_beta   90.00
_cell.angle_gamma   90.00
#
_symmetry.space_group_name_H-M   'P 1'
#
loop_
_entity.id
_entity.type
_entity.pdbx_description
1 polymer ?
#
loop_
_entity_poly.entity_id
_entity_poly.type
_entity_poly.pdbx_seq_one_letter_code
_entity_poly.pdbx_strand_id
1 'polypeptide(L)' 'MIVLDTHIWIWWVHGDPKLSQTTIVAIQSHESDVIGVSAISCWEIAKLVEYDRLKLPCYSLGEAIDWNWYFYQSY' A
#
# COMPACT_ATOMS: atom_id res chain seq x y z
N MET A 1 12.81 4.93 13.17
CA MET A 1 12.49 3.98 12.07
C MET A 1 11.48 2.93 12.54
N ILE A 2 10.37 2.78 11.81
CA ILE A 2 9.35 1.74 12.03
C ILE A 2 9.12 0.94 10.75
N VAL A 3 8.62 -0.30 10.87
CA VAL A 3 8.22 -1.13 9.72
C VAL A 3 6.74 -1.46 9.84
N LEU A 4 5.96 -1.21 8.79
CA LEU A 4 4.53 -1.48 8.78
C LEU A 4 4.22 -2.86 8.21
N ASP A 5 3.24 -3.52 8.82
CA ASP A 5 2.58 -4.71 8.26
C ASP A 5 1.65 -4.31 7.10
N THR A 6 1.39 -5.26 6.19
CA THR A 6 0.48 -5.08 5.04
C THR A 6 -0.89 -4.52 5.47
N HIS A 7 -1.48 -5.02 6.56
CA HIS A 7 -2.83 -4.60 6.99
C HIS A 7 -2.83 -3.21 7.61
N ILE A 8 -1.83 -2.88 8.41
CA ILE A 8 -1.67 -1.55 9.01
C ILE A 8 -1.50 -0.51 7.91
N TRP A 9 -0.70 -0.81 6.89
CA TRP A 9 -0.49 0.08 5.76
C TRP A 9 -1.79 0.31 4.98
N ILE A 10 -2.53 -0.76 4.65
CA ILE A 10 -3.83 -0.64 3.98
C ILE A 10 -4.81 0.21 4.80
N TRP A 11 -5.00 -0.10 6.08
CA TRP A 11 -5.93 0.65 6.93
C TRP A 11 -5.53 2.11 7.08
N TRP A 12 -4.23 2.40 7.20
CA TRP A 12 -3.74 3.77 7.29
C TRP A 12 -4.01 4.57 6.01
N VAL A 13 -3.72 3.99 4.83
CA VAL A 13 -3.98 4.63 3.53
C VAL A 13 -5.48 4.85 3.30
N HIS A 14 -6.33 3.93 3.77
CA HIS A 14 -7.78 4.01 3.63
C HIS A 14 -8.49 4.82 4.74
N GLY A 15 -7.76 5.26 5.78
CA GLY A 15 -8.37 5.88 6.96
C GLY A 15 -9.38 4.96 7.68
N ASP A 16 -9.14 3.65 7.68
CA ASP A 16 -10.06 2.66 8.23
C ASP A 16 -10.13 2.78 9.77
N PRO A 17 -11.34 2.81 10.37
CA PRO A 17 -11.53 2.93 11.82
C PRO A 17 -10.97 1.75 12.63
N LYS A 18 -10.58 0.64 11.99
CA LYS A 18 -9.85 -0.46 12.63
C LYS A 18 -8.45 -0.06 13.09
N LEU A 19 -7.89 1.01 12.53
CA LEU A 19 -6.59 1.50 12.95
C LEU A 19 -6.72 2.26 14.28
N SER A 20 -6.05 1.74 15.31
CA SER A 20 -6.10 2.36 16.64
C SER A 20 -5.46 3.76 16.64
N GLN A 21 -5.98 4.67 17.46
CA GLN A 21 -5.41 6.01 17.61
C GLN A 21 -3.93 5.95 18.04
N THR A 22 -3.56 4.98 18.87
CA THR A 22 -2.17 4.77 19.30
C THR A 22 -1.27 4.41 18.11
N THR A 23 -1.75 3.57 17.19
CA THR A 23 -1.00 3.21 15.97
C THR A 23 -0.86 4.42 15.05
N ILE A 24 -1.91 5.21 14.87
CA ILE A 24 -1.87 6.44 14.07
C ILE A 24 -0.84 7.42 14.64
N VAL A 25 -0.87 7.66 15.95
CA VAL A 25 0.09 8.54 16.62
C VAL A 25 1.51 8.02 16.49
N ALA A 26 1.73 6.70 16.59
CA ALA A 26 3.04 6.09 16.39
C ALA A 26 3.54 6.23 14.95
N ILE A 27 2.67 6.13 13.94
CA ILE A 27 3.04 6.37 12.55
C ILE A 27 3.40 7.85 12.35
N GLN A 28 2.53 8.76 12.81
CA GLN A 28 2.70 10.21 12.70
C GLN A 28 3.98 10.70 13.40
N SER A 29 4.30 10.15 14.57
CA SER A 29 5.52 10.52 15.30
C SER A 29 6.80 10.12 14.56
N HIS A 30 6.72 9.16 13.63
CA HIS A 30 7.82 8.68 12.81
C HIS A 30 7.72 9.15 11.34
N GLU A 31 6.79 10.04 10.99
CA GLU A 31 6.67 10.61 9.63
C GLU A 31 7.89 11.45 9.24
N SER A 32 8.54 12.09 10.22
CA SER A 32 9.81 12.80 10.03
C SER A 32 11.02 11.87 9.87
N ASP A 33 10.79 10.56 10.01
CA ASP A 33 11.77 9.49 10.07
C ASP A 33 11.52 8.48 8.93
N VAL A 34 12.34 7.43 8.84
CA VAL A 34 12.11 6.36 7.85
C VAL A 34 10.98 5.44 8.28
N ILE A 35 9.95 5.34 7.44
CA ILE A 35 8.88 4.34 7.52
C ILE A 35 9.15 3.27 6.46
N GLY A 36 9.46 2.05 6.90
CA GLY A 36 9.68 0.90 6.04
C GLY A 36 8.40 0.10 5.79
N VAL A 37 8.31 -0.50 4.62
CA VAL A 37 7.35 -1.56 4.29
C VAL A 37 8.11 -2.75 3.72
N SER A 38 7.62 -3.97 3.96
CA SER A 38 8.25 -5.15 3.36
C SER A 38 7.98 -5.19 1.85
N ALA A 39 8.99 -5.57 1.06
CA ALA A 39 8.83 -5.74 -0.38
C ALA A 39 7.75 -6.78 -0.75
N ILE A 40 7.55 -7.81 0.09
CA ILE A 40 6.50 -8.80 -0.12
C ILE A 40 5.11 -8.18 0.06
N SER A 41 4.93 -7.28 1.02
CA SER A 41 3.69 -6.56 1.26
C SER A 41 3.31 -5.69 0.06
N CYS A 42 4.29 -5.08 -0.60
CA CYS A 42 4.07 -4.34 -1.84
C CYS A 42 3.57 -5.25 -2.96
N TRP A 43 4.13 -6.46 -3.10
CA TRP A 43 3.68 -7.44 -4.09
C TRP A 43 2.26 -7.94 -3.80
N GLU A 44 1.93 -8.26 -2.55
CA GLU A 44 0.58 -8.67 -2.15
C GLU A 44 -0.47 -7.61 -2.50
N ILE A 45 -0.18 -6.35 -2.20
CA ILE A 45 -1.05 -5.21 -2.54
C ILE A 45 -1.17 -5.04 -4.05
N ALA A 46 -0.05 -5.14 -4.80
CA ALA A 46 -0.09 -5.07 -6.25
C ALA A 46 -0.97 -6.17 -6.86
N LYS A 47 -0.88 -7.41 -6.36
CA LYS A 47 -1.77 -8.51 -6.79
C LYS A 47 -3.23 -8.25 -6.43
N LEU A 48 -3.51 -7.68 -5.25
CA LEU A 48 -4.89 -7.32 -4.87
C LEU A 48 -5.47 -6.23 -5.77
N VAL A 49 -4.66 -5.25 -6.17
CA VAL A 49 -5.05 -4.20 -7.13
C VAL A 49 -5.26 -4.79 -8.52
N GLU A 50 -4.35 -5.66 -8.99
CA GLU A 50 -4.45 -6.33 -10.29
C GLU A 50 -5.73 -7.15 -10.42
N TYR A 51 -6.15 -7.82 -9.34
CA TYR A 51 -7.41 -8.56 -9.30
C TYR A 51 -8.65 -7.70 -8.99
N ASP A 52 -8.53 -6.37 -8.97
CA ASP A 52 -9.59 -5.41 -8.59
C ASP A 52 -10.23 -5.71 -7.21
N ARG A 53 -9.47 -6.36 -6.32
CA ARG A 53 -9.89 -6.69 -4.95
C ARG A 53 -9.57 -5.60 -3.94
N LEU A 54 -8.72 -4.64 -4.30
CA LEU A 54 -8.32 -3.49 -3.50
C LEU A 54 -8.19 -2.26 -4.40
N LYS A 55 -8.83 -1.15 -4.02
CA LYS A 55 -8.72 0.13 -4.72
C LYS A 55 -8.01 1.13 -3.85
N LEU A 56 -6.74 1.40 -4.14
CA LEU A 56 -5.99 2.40 -3.39
C LEU A 56 -6.52 3.82 -3.68
N PRO A 57 -6.68 4.68 -2.67
CA PRO A 57 -7.22 6.03 -2.79
C PRO A 57 -6.24 7.04 -3.41
N CYS A 58 -4.96 6.70 -3.53
CA CYS A 58 -4.01 7.49 -4.32
C CYS A 58 -4.07 7.06 -5.79
N TYR A 59 -4.00 8.05 -6.68
CA TYR A 59 -4.08 8.00 -8.14
C TYR A 59 -3.92 6.61 -8.76
N SER A 60 -4.87 6.25 -9.63
CA SER A 60 -4.91 5.03 -10.43
C SER A 60 -3.52 4.47 -10.67
N LEU A 61 -3.21 3.33 -10.06
CA LEU A 61 -1.94 2.61 -10.28
C LEU A 61 -1.69 2.32 -11.77
N GLY A 62 -2.73 2.40 -12.61
CA GLY A 62 -2.64 2.33 -14.07
C GLY A 62 -1.86 3.48 -14.74
N GLU A 63 -1.59 4.60 -14.05
CA GLU A 63 -0.68 5.65 -14.55
C GLU A 63 0.75 5.48 -14.02
N ALA A 64 0.92 4.94 -12.81
CA ALA A 64 2.23 4.80 -12.17
C ALA A 64 2.99 3.54 -12.62
N ILE A 65 2.27 2.52 -13.11
CA ILE A 65 2.84 1.33 -13.71
C ILE A 65 2.06 1.09 -15.01
N ASP A 66 2.71 1.37 -16.14
CA ASP A 66 2.20 0.97 -17.45
C ASP A 66 2.24 -0.56 -17.57
N TRP A 67 1.26 -1.23 -16.95
CA TRP A 67 1.08 -2.69 -16.97
C TRP A 67 0.78 -3.22 -18.38
N ASN A 68 0.41 -2.34 -19.33
CA ASN A 68 0.21 -2.71 -20.73
C ASN A 68 1.51 -3.26 -21.33
N TRP A 69 2.68 -2.77 -20.90
CA TRP A 69 3.96 -3.27 -21.41
C TRP A 69 4.21 -4.76 -21.10
N TYR A 70 3.77 -5.24 -19.93
CA TYR A 70 3.97 -6.65 -19.53
C TYR A 70 2.87 -7.58 -20.03
N PHE A 71 1.63 -7.09 -20.15
CA PHE A 71 0.50 -7.92 -20.59
C PHE A 71 0.55 -8.29 -22.08
N TYR A 72 1.07 -7.42 -22.96
CA TYR A 72 1.12 -7.68 -24.40
C TYR A 72 2.23 -8.66 -24.86
N GLN A 73 3.16 -9.06 -23.98
CA GLN A 73 4.18 -10.06 -24.34
C GLN A 73 3.80 -11.51 -23.96
N SER A 74 2.63 -11.72 -23.36
CA SER A 74 2.18 -13.05 -22.93
C SER A 74 1.00 -13.62 -23.74
N TYR A 75 0.69 -13.03 -24.90
CA TYR A 75 -0.27 -13.56 -25.88
C TYR A 75 0.33 -13.58 -27.29
#